data_AF-A0A969KG86-F1
#
_entry.id   AF-A0A969KG86-F1
#
_cell.length_a   1.000
_cell.length_b   1.000
_cell.length_c   1.000
_cell.angle_alpha   90.00
_cell.angle_beta   90.00
_cell.angle_gamma   90.00
#
_symmetry.space_group_name_H-M   'P 1'
#
loop_
_entity.id
_entity.type
_entity.pdbx_description
1 polymer ?
#
loop_
_entity_poly.entity_id
_entity_poly.type
_entity_poly.pdbx_seq_one_letter_code
_entity_poly.pdbx_strand_id
1 'polypeptide(L)'
;MPLEYDAVNNTFTIPFNFDYTVPVINDVSLDFLNLDLGELKLSSNGKIDLSASVMGSASLVIDFAGKTLTKADGTPLKDINGNDITTFDLFVDDVELKGEVNFNLEDLEVAAKLGFLELTAGGVGSGSGIGVSASIATGLAGKQSFSRLITGEFINDFYLNVNSEASARLRRLAIGAGAPPLRFQIPWN
;
A
#
# COMPACT_ATOMS: atom_id res chain seq x y z
N MET A 1 -26.05 1.81 2.70
CA MET A 1 -25.58 2.05 1.32
C MET A 1 -26.80 2.41 0.49
N PRO A 2 -26.89 3.63 -0.07
CA PRO A 2 -28.03 4.02 -0.89
C PRO A 2 -27.96 3.31 -2.24
N LEU A 3 -29.12 2.84 -2.69
CA LEU A 3 -29.33 2.26 -4.01
C LEU A 3 -29.68 3.41 -4.96
N GLU A 4 -29.11 3.42 -6.15
CA GLU A 4 -29.36 4.47 -7.14
C GLU A 4 -30.14 3.92 -8.33
N TYR A 5 -31.21 4.62 -8.71
CA TYR A 5 -31.98 4.32 -9.91
C TYR A 5 -31.92 5.50 -10.87
N ASP A 6 -31.42 5.26 -12.07
CA ASP A 6 -31.43 6.20 -13.17
C ASP A 6 -32.62 5.87 -14.09
N ALA A 7 -33.65 6.71 -14.04
CA ALA A 7 -34.86 6.54 -14.85
C ALA A 7 -34.64 6.84 -16.34
N VAL A 8 -33.62 7.63 -16.69
CA VAL A 8 -33.33 7.98 -18.09
C VAL A 8 -32.66 6.80 -18.79
N ASN A 9 -31.69 6.19 -18.12
CA ASN A 9 -30.98 5.01 -18.62
C ASN A 9 -31.61 3.68 -18.18
N ASN A 10 -32.70 3.74 -17.42
CA ASN A 10 -33.39 2.60 -16.82
C ASN A 10 -32.42 1.62 -16.14
N THR A 11 -31.53 2.16 -15.31
CA THR A 11 -30.42 1.42 -14.70
C THR A 11 -30.50 1.48 -13.19
N PHE A 12 -30.13 0.38 -12.53
CA PHE A 12 -30.05 0.29 -11.07
C PHE A 12 -28.61 0.00 -10.64
N THR A 13 -28.05 0.83 -9.77
CA THR A 13 -26.66 0.74 -9.32
C THR A 13 -26.60 0.44 -7.82
N ILE A 14 -25.83 -0.60 -7.49
CA ILE A 14 -25.57 -1.05 -6.12
C ILE A 14 -24.06 -0.87 -5.88
N PRO A 15 -23.65 0.22 -5.21
CA PRO A 15 -22.24 0.43 -4.90
C PRO A 15 -21.82 -0.46 -3.74
N PHE A 16 -20.60 -0.98 -3.76
CA PHE A 16 -19.93 -1.72 -2.68
C PHE A 16 -18.61 -1.04 -2.40
N ASN A 17 -18.40 -0.59 -1.17
CA ASN A 17 -17.14 0.03 -0.75
C ASN A 17 -16.70 -0.57 0.57
N PHE A 18 -15.40 -0.77 0.73
CA PHE A 18 -14.79 -1.05 2.01
C PHE A 18 -13.50 -0.25 2.17
N ASP A 19 -13.21 0.07 3.41
CA ASP A 19 -11.99 0.75 3.83
C ASP A 19 -11.53 0.05 5.12
N TYR A 20 -10.26 -0.37 5.11
CA TYR A 20 -9.65 -1.00 6.25
C TYR A 20 -8.24 -0.46 6.45
N THR A 21 -8.00 0.13 7.61
CA THR A 21 -6.68 0.56 8.05
C THR A 21 -6.23 -0.33 9.21
N VAL A 22 -5.04 -0.93 9.07
CA VAL A 22 -4.40 -1.73 10.12
C VAL A 22 -3.98 -0.77 11.25
N PRO A 23 -4.12 -1.16 12.54
CA PRO A 23 -3.58 -0.37 13.63
C PRO A 23 -2.11 -0.03 13.40
N VAL A 24 -1.77 1.24 13.53
CA VAL A 24 -0.39 1.70 13.33
C VAL A 24 0.48 1.16 14.45
N ILE A 25 1.60 0.54 14.08
CA ILE A 25 2.66 0.17 15.04
C ILE A 25 3.56 1.40 15.12
N ASN A 26 3.56 2.10 16.26
CA ASN A 26 4.34 3.32 16.46
C ASN A 26 5.36 3.15 17.58
N ASP A 27 6.43 3.95 17.51
CA ASP A 27 7.42 4.11 18.58
C ASP A 27 8.06 2.77 19.04
N VAL A 28 8.14 1.78 18.16
CA VAL A 28 8.84 0.54 18.48
C VAL A 28 10.34 0.77 18.38
N SER A 29 11.00 0.75 19.54
CA SER A 29 12.47 0.83 19.63
C SER A 29 13.06 -0.45 19.06
N LEU A 30 13.91 -0.33 18.05
CA LEU A 30 14.66 -1.44 17.49
C LEU A 30 16.15 -1.29 17.72
N ASP A 31 16.74 -2.30 18.36
CA ASP A 31 18.19 -2.53 18.38
C ASP A 31 18.53 -3.52 17.26
N PHE A 32 18.93 -3.00 16.10
CA PHE A 32 19.11 -3.80 14.87
C PHE A 32 20.43 -4.57 14.87
N LEU A 33 21.43 -4.06 15.57
CA LEU A 33 22.77 -4.58 15.57
C LEU A 33 23.41 -4.19 16.89
N ASN A 34 23.82 -5.18 17.68
CA ASN A 34 24.62 -4.96 18.87
C ASN A 34 25.76 -5.98 18.86
N LEU A 35 26.78 -5.66 18.07
CA LEU A 35 27.94 -6.51 17.88
C LEU A 35 29.09 -6.01 18.75
N ASP A 36 29.49 -6.83 19.72
CA ASP A 36 30.63 -6.57 20.59
C ASP A 36 31.73 -7.60 20.30
N LEU A 37 32.82 -7.13 19.68
CA LEU A 37 34.03 -7.90 19.40
C LEU A 37 35.21 -7.41 20.27
N GLY A 38 34.91 -6.90 21.47
CA GLY A 38 35.89 -6.38 22.42
C GLY A 38 36.22 -4.91 22.15
N GLU A 39 37.33 -4.66 21.45
CA GLU A 39 37.74 -3.30 21.09
C GLU A 39 36.89 -2.70 19.97
N LEU A 40 36.25 -3.55 19.15
CA LEU A 40 35.29 -3.13 18.14
C LEU A 40 33.87 -3.33 18.67
N LYS A 41 33.10 -2.25 18.78
CA LYS A 41 31.65 -2.32 19.07
C LYS A 41 30.87 -1.62 17.99
N LEU A 42 29.76 -2.20 17.56
CA LEU A 42 28.84 -1.62 16.60
C LEU A 42 27.43 -1.71 17.17
N SER A 43 26.76 -0.56 17.30
CA SER A 43 25.37 -0.49 17.74
C SER A 43 24.50 0.29 16.76
N SER A 44 23.24 -0.10 16.62
CA SER A 44 22.24 0.62 15.82
C SER A 44 20.90 0.67 16.55
N ASN A 45 20.34 1.86 16.73
CA ASN A 45 19.04 2.06 17.38
C ASN A 45 18.14 2.99 16.56
N GLY A 46 16.82 2.86 16.67
CA GLY A 46 15.87 3.81 16.11
C GLY A 46 14.42 3.49 16.48
N LYS A 47 13.50 4.34 16.03
CA LYS A 47 12.06 4.22 16.27
C LYS A 47 11.31 3.91 14.98
N ILE A 48 10.44 2.90 15.00
CA ILE A 48 9.66 2.53 13.83
C ILE A 48 8.21 2.92 13.96
N ASP A 49 7.70 3.50 12.86
CA ASP A 49 6.29 3.64 12.56
C ASP A 49 5.95 2.82 11.30
N LEU A 50 4.96 1.92 11.42
CA LEU A 50 4.42 1.12 10.31
C LEU A 50 2.90 1.32 10.23
N SER A 51 2.43 1.76 9.07
CA SER A 51 1.01 1.86 8.73
C SER A 51 0.71 1.11 7.44
N ALA A 52 -0.46 0.47 7.38
CA ALA A 52 -0.99 -0.12 6.17
C ALA A 52 -2.50 0.13 6.06
N SER A 53 -2.96 0.43 4.85
CA SER A 53 -4.38 0.60 4.55
C SER A 53 -4.74 -0.08 3.24
N VAL A 54 -5.99 -0.51 3.13
CA VAL A 54 -6.58 -1.06 1.92
C VAL A 54 -7.99 -0.50 1.75
N MET A 55 -8.29 -0.05 0.54
CA MET A 55 -9.58 0.48 0.16
C MET A 55 -10.03 -0.23 -1.11
N GLY A 56 -11.30 -0.58 -1.21
CA GLY A 56 -11.84 -1.18 -2.42
C GLY A 56 -13.25 -0.69 -2.73
N SER A 57 -13.54 -0.58 -4.02
CA SER A 57 -14.85 -0.24 -4.55
C SER A 57 -15.22 -1.14 -5.71
N ALA A 58 -16.52 -1.38 -5.86
CA ALA A 58 -17.12 -1.97 -7.05
C ALA A 58 -18.61 -1.61 -7.08
N SER A 59 -19.19 -1.49 -8.27
CA SER A 59 -20.61 -1.21 -8.46
C SER A 59 -21.24 -2.35 -9.26
N LEU A 60 -22.31 -2.96 -8.75
CA LEU A 60 -23.17 -3.83 -9.56
C LEU A 60 -24.22 -2.98 -10.24
N VAL A 61 -24.29 -3.07 -11.56
CA VAL A 61 -25.18 -2.27 -12.40
C VAL A 61 -26.12 -3.21 -13.14
N ILE A 62 -27.42 -3.02 -12.94
CA ILE A 62 -28.50 -3.75 -13.61
C ILE A 62 -29.10 -2.82 -14.65
N ASP A 63 -28.94 -3.15 -15.92
CA ASP A 63 -29.50 -2.41 -17.05
C ASP A 63 -30.79 -3.10 -17.51
N PHE A 64 -31.92 -2.42 -17.34
CA PHE A 64 -33.22 -2.93 -17.77
C PHE A 64 -33.60 -2.51 -19.19
N ALA A 65 -32.83 -1.62 -19.84
CA ALA A 65 -32.97 -1.35 -21.27
C ALA A 65 -32.34 -2.48 -22.09
N GLY A 66 -31.19 -2.98 -21.63
CA GLY A 66 -30.47 -4.17 -22.10
C GLY A 66 -30.40 -4.35 -23.62
N LYS A 67 -30.25 -5.60 -24.08
CA LYS A 67 -30.08 -5.90 -25.51
C LYS A 67 -31.36 -6.43 -26.13
N THR A 68 -31.66 -5.94 -27.34
CA THR A 68 -32.70 -6.53 -28.19
C THR A 68 -32.30 -7.96 -28.55
N LEU A 69 -33.17 -8.91 -28.22
CA LEU A 69 -32.97 -10.29 -28.63
C LEU A 69 -33.20 -10.43 -30.13
N THR A 70 -32.33 -11.15 -30.81
CA THR A 70 -32.45 -11.41 -32.25
C THR A 70 -32.55 -12.91 -32.54
N LYS A 71 -33.22 -13.26 -33.64
CA LYS A 71 -33.15 -14.59 -34.23
C LYS A 71 -31.75 -14.86 -34.80
N ALA A 72 -31.52 -16.10 -35.24
CA ALA A 72 -30.27 -16.50 -35.90
C ALA A 72 -29.97 -15.71 -37.19
N ASP A 73 -30.98 -15.12 -37.82
CA ASP A 73 -30.85 -14.25 -39.01
C ASP A 73 -30.58 -12.78 -38.67
N GLY A 74 -30.44 -12.43 -37.39
CA GLY A 74 -30.21 -11.07 -36.91
C GLY A 74 -31.47 -10.20 -36.79
N THR A 75 -32.66 -10.72 -37.11
CA THR A 75 -33.92 -9.97 -36.96
C THR A 75 -34.36 -9.91 -35.49
N PRO A 76 -34.84 -8.76 -34.98
CA PRO A 76 -35.35 -8.65 -33.62
C PRO A 76 -36.51 -9.61 -33.33
N LEU A 77 -36.50 -10.22 -32.15
CA LEU A 77 -37.65 -10.94 -31.60
C LEU A 77 -38.70 -9.91 -31.18
N LYS A 78 -39.94 -10.16 -31.58
CA LYS A 78 -41.09 -9.31 -31.27
C LYS A 78 -42.05 -10.03 -30.32
N ASP A 79 -42.65 -9.29 -29.39
CA ASP A 79 -43.75 -9.78 -28.56
C ASP A 79 -45.07 -9.91 -29.35
N ILE A 80 -46.16 -10.32 -28.67
CA ILE A 80 -47.49 -10.45 -29.28
C ILE A 80 -48.08 -9.12 -29.78
N ASN A 81 -47.53 -7.98 -29.35
CA ASN A 81 -47.95 -6.64 -29.73
C ASN A 81 -47.04 -6.02 -30.80
N GLY A 82 -45.98 -6.73 -31.23
CA GLY A 82 -45.02 -6.25 -32.22
C GLY A 82 -43.86 -5.40 -31.66
N ASN A 83 -43.69 -5.33 -30.34
CA ASN A 83 -42.59 -4.62 -29.68
C ASN A 83 -41.33 -5.49 -29.63
N ASP A 84 -40.14 -4.89 -29.69
CA ASP A 84 -38.88 -5.60 -29.50
C ASP A 84 -38.76 -6.20 -28.10
N ILE A 85 -38.40 -7.47 -28.03
CA ILE A 85 -38.09 -8.14 -26.77
C ILE A 85 -36.64 -7.80 -26.40
N THR A 86 -36.45 -7.17 -25.24
CA THR A 86 -35.13 -6.91 -24.66
C THR A 86 -34.85 -7.84 -23.48
N THR A 87 -33.58 -8.07 -23.20
CA THR A 87 -33.13 -8.67 -21.93
C THR A 87 -32.78 -7.58 -20.93
N PHE A 88 -32.58 -7.96 -19.68
CA PHE A 88 -31.73 -7.15 -18.79
C PHE A 88 -30.27 -7.58 -18.97
N ASP A 89 -29.34 -6.66 -18.75
CA ASP A 89 -27.90 -6.94 -18.71
C ASP A 89 -27.33 -6.60 -17.33
N LEU A 90 -26.34 -7.40 -16.91
CA LEU A 90 -25.62 -7.20 -15.66
C LEU A 90 -24.20 -6.74 -15.95
N PHE A 91 -23.77 -5.69 -15.26
CA PHE A 91 -22.44 -5.13 -15.36
C PHE A 91 -21.82 -4.94 -13.99
N VAL A 92 -20.50 -4.99 -13.96
CA VAL A 92 -19.70 -4.49 -12.85
C VAL A 92 -18.97 -3.24 -13.33
N ASP A 93 -19.05 -2.18 -12.56
CA ASP A 93 -18.41 -0.89 -12.84
C ASP A 93 -17.57 -0.45 -11.64
N ASP A 94 -16.74 0.58 -11.83
CA ASP A 94 -15.94 1.22 -10.77
C ASP A 94 -15.11 0.23 -9.91
N VAL A 95 -14.61 -0.85 -10.53
CA VAL A 95 -13.79 -1.85 -9.84
C VAL A 95 -12.42 -1.26 -9.57
N GLU A 96 -12.13 -1.03 -8.29
CA GLU A 96 -10.85 -0.50 -7.85
C GLU A 96 -10.47 -1.11 -6.50
N LEU A 97 -9.19 -1.43 -6.35
CA LEU A 97 -8.55 -1.84 -5.11
C LEU A 97 -7.25 -1.04 -4.96
N LYS A 98 -7.17 -0.27 -3.88
CA LYS A 98 -6.00 0.52 -3.49
C LYS A 98 -5.41 -0.03 -2.20
N GLY A 99 -4.10 -0.11 -2.14
CA GLY A 99 -3.36 -0.44 -0.93
C GLY A 99 -2.21 0.54 -0.74
N GLU A 100 -1.95 0.91 0.49
CA GLU A 100 -0.83 1.76 0.87
C GLU A 100 -0.11 1.15 2.07
N VAL A 101 1.22 1.16 2.02
CA VAL A 101 2.09 0.75 3.13
C VAL A 101 3.14 1.82 3.29
N ASN A 102 3.28 2.32 4.52
CA ASN A 102 4.32 3.25 4.90
C ASN A 102 5.12 2.69 6.07
N PHE A 103 6.43 2.72 5.92
CA PHE A 103 7.41 2.36 6.92
C PHE A 103 8.35 3.54 7.12
N ASN A 104 8.44 4.04 8.34
CA ASN A 104 9.35 5.10 8.71
C ASN A 104 10.19 4.64 9.90
N LEU A 105 11.51 4.71 9.74
CA LEU A 105 12.47 4.60 10.83
C LEU A 105 12.99 5.99 11.12
N GLU A 106 12.60 6.55 12.26
CA GLU A 106 13.08 7.83 12.74
C GLU A 106 14.20 7.68 13.75
N ASP A 107 14.98 8.75 13.90
CA ASP A 107 16.04 8.87 14.89
C ASP A 107 17.07 7.74 14.84
N LEU A 108 17.34 7.23 13.64
CA LEU A 108 18.37 6.20 13.42
C LEU A 108 19.71 6.69 13.97
N GLU A 109 20.25 5.96 14.94
CA GLU A 109 21.58 6.13 15.49
C GLU A 109 22.43 4.94 15.06
N VAL A 110 23.62 5.22 14.54
CA VAL A 110 24.67 4.23 14.29
C VAL A 110 25.88 4.65 15.09
N ALA A 111 26.37 3.77 15.96
CA ALA A 111 27.60 3.99 16.69
C ALA A 111 28.60 2.88 16.39
N ALA A 112 29.86 3.27 16.20
CA ALA A 112 31.00 2.38 16.05
C ALA A 112 32.09 2.82 17.04
N LYS A 113 32.57 1.88 17.84
CA LYS A 113 33.70 2.08 18.75
C LYS A 113 34.87 1.24 18.27
N LEU A 114 36.06 1.84 18.19
CA LEU A 114 37.32 1.16 17.91
C LEU A 114 38.35 1.56 18.97
N GLY A 115 38.53 0.71 19.98
CA GLY A 115 39.38 0.98 21.13
C GLY A 115 38.89 2.20 21.91
N PHE A 116 39.63 3.30 21.81
CA PHE A 116 39.31 4.60 22.41
C PHE A 116 38.63 5.57 21.44
N LEU A 117 38.46 5.22 20.16
CA LEU A 117 37.75 6.07 19.21
C LEU A 117 36.27 5.68 19.19
N GLU A 118 35.40 6.68 19.23
CA GLU A 118 33.97 6.52 19.13
C GLU A 118 33.45 7.37 17.98
N LEU A 119 32.68 6.75 17.09
CA LEU A 119 32.01 7.37 15.96
C LEU A 119 30.52 7.18 16.16
N THR A 120 29.78 8.27 16.25
CA THR A 120 28.32 8.22 16.35
C THR A 120 27.71 9.08 15.27
N ALA A 121 26.75 8.54 14.55
CA ALA A 121 25.99 9.27 13.54
C ALA A 121 24.50 9.07 13.77
N GLY A 122 23.77 10.17 13.81
CA GLY A 122 22.33 10.18 13.94
C GLY A 122 21.82 10.33 15.37
N GLY A 123 20.83 9.51 15.76
CA GLY A 123 20.19 9.56 17.06
C GLY A 123 19.04 10.56 17.18
N VAL A 124 18.51 10.67 18.40
CA VAL A 124 17.25 11.39 18.69
C VAL A 124 17.32 12.86 18.26
N GLY A 125 16.37 13.28 17.42
CA GLY A 125 16.27 14.64 16.91
C GLY A 125 17.38 15.02 15.93
N SER A 126 18.14 14.05 15.40
CA SER A 126 19.14 14.29 14.34
C SER A 126 18.52 14.48 12.97
N GLY A 127 17.26 14.02 12.80
CA GLY A 127 16.63 13.89 11.49
C GLY A 127 17.28 12.81 10.63
N SER A 128 17.97 11.84 11.24
CA SER A 128 18.41 10.61 10.58
C SER A 128 17.27 9.61 10.54
N GLY A 129 17.24 8.74 9.52
CA GLY A 129 16.16 7.80 9.36
C GLY A 129 16.10 7.15 7.98
N ILE A 130 15.18 6.22 7.83
CA ILE A 130 14.85 5.52 6.59
C ILE A 130 13.34 5.65 6.38
N GLY A 131 12.92 6.06 5.19
CA GLY A 131 11.51 6.09 4.80
C GLY A 131 11.29 5.17 3.62
N VAL A 132 10.27 4.32 3.69
CA VAL A 132 9.82 3.48 2.58
C VAL A 132 8.31 3.61 2.49
N SER A 133 7.81 4.04 1.33
CA SER A 133 6.39 4.03 1.02
C SER A 133 6.15 3.20 -0.23
N ALA A 134 5.05 2.47 -0.24
CA ALA A 134 4.60 1.73 -1.40
C ALA A 134 3.09 1.85 -1.51
N SER A 135 2.61 2.12 -2.72
CA SER A 135 1.20 2.08 -3.05
C SER A 135 0.95 1.18 -4.24
N ILE A 136 -0.17 0.47 -4.19
CA ILE A 136 -0.68 -0.36 -5.27
C ILE A 136 -2.11 0.09 -5.56
N ALA A 137 -2.44 0.24 -6.84
CA ALA A 137 -3.80 0.46 -7.31
C ALA A 137 -4.07 -0.49 -8.47
N THR A 138 -5.15 -1.25 -8.38
CA THR A 138 -5.54 -2.22 -9.41
C THR A 138 -7.04 -2.19 -9.60
N GLY A 139 -7.52 -2.55 -10.79
CA GLY A 139 -8.93 -2.48 -11.09
C GLY A 139 -9.26 -2.84 -12.53
N LEU A 140 -10.50 -2.54 -12.91
CA LEU A 140 -10.99 -2.68 -14.28
C LEU A 140 -11.39 -1.30 -14.81
N ALA A 141 -10.95 -1.00 -16.03
CA ALA A 141 -11.29 0.24 -16.71
C ALA A 141 -12.70 0.17 -17.29
N GLY A 142 -13.55 1.10 -16.85
CA GLY A 142 -14.92 1.24 -17.33
C GLY A 142 -15.84 0.06 -17.03
N LYS A 143 -17.04 0.14 -17.60
CA LYS A 143 -18.12 -0.82 -17.35
C LYS A 143 -17.85 -2.17 -18.01
N GLN A 144 -17.87 -3.23 -17.20
CA GLN A 144 -17.60 -4.61 -17.61
C GLN A 144 -18.88 -5.43 -17.57
N SER A 145 -19.24 -6.07 -18.69
CA SER A 145 -20.39 -6.99 -18.69
C SER A 145 -20.04 -8.27 -17.92
N PHE A 146 -21.02 -8.82 -17.20
CA PHE A 146 -20.81 -10.03 -16.40
C PHE A 146 -20.35 -11.23 -17.26
N SER A 147 -20.82 -11.30 -18.51
CA SER A 147 -20.36 -12.29 -19.48
C SER A 147 -18.86 -12.17 -19.76
N ARG A 148 -18.33 -10.95 -19.96
CA ARG A 148 -16.89 -10.72 -20.21
C ARG A 148 -16.04 -11.08 -18.99
N LEU A 149 -16.57 -10.84 -17.78
CA LEU A 149 -15.90 -11.22 -16.53
C LEU A 149 -15.75 -12.74 -16.43
N ILE A 150 -16.82 -13.50 -16.70
CA ILE A 150 -16.80 -14.97 -16.64
C ILE A 150 -15.94 -15.57 -17.74
N THR A 151 -15.95 -15.00 -18.95
CA THR A 151 -15.16 -15.51 -20.09
C THR A 151 -13.69 -15.09 -20.05
N GLY A 152 -13.29 -14.18 -19.16
CA GLY A 152 -11.91 -13.70 -19.03
C GLY A 152 -11.53 -12.59 -20.03
N GLU A 153 -12.49 -12.08 -20.80
CA GLU A 153 -12.28 -11.04 -21.82
C GLU A 153 -12.01 -9.64 -21.21
N PHE A 154 -12.05 -9.52 -19.89
CA PHE A 154 -11.76 -8.30 -19.14
C PHE A 154 -10.26 -7.99 -19.03
N ILE A 155 -9.37 -8.91 -19.41
CA ILE A 155 -7.93 -8.77 -19.16
C ILE A 155 -7.30 -7.55 -19.84
N ASN A 156 -7.89 -7.09 -20.95
CA ASN A 156 -7.45 -5.87 -21.64
C ASN A 156 -7.87 -4.59 -20.90
N ASP A 157 -8.88 -4.68 -20.05
CA ASP A 157 -9.40 -3.58 -19.24
C ASP A 157 -8.81 -3.60 -17.82
N PHE A 158 -8.05 -4.65 -17.47
CA PHE A 158 -7.34 -4.72 -16.20
C PHE A 158 -6.15 -3.77 -16.18
N TYR A 159 -6.01 -3.01 -15.09
CA TYR A 159 -4.84 -2.18 -14.85
C TYR A 159 -4.20 -2.49 -13.50
N LEU A 160 -2.88 -2.29 -13.44
CA LEU A 160 -2.10 -2.38 -12.20
C LEU A 160 -1.08 -1.25 -12.20
N ASN A 161 -1.17 -0.39 -11.20
CA ASN A 161 -0.24 0.69 -10.93
C ASN A 161 0.46 0.42 -9.61
N VAL A 162 1.79 0.45 -9.62
CA VAL A 162 2.61 0.30 -8.42
C VAL A 162 3.57 1.47 -8.35
N ASN A 163 3.54 2.19 -7.23
CA ASN A 163 4.48 3.27 -6.95
C ASN A 163 5.20 2.96 -5.66
N SER A 164 6.50 3.23 -5.62
CA SER A 164 7.29 3.12 -4.40
C SER A 164 8.31 4.24 -4.31
N GLU A 165 8.59 4.65 -3.09
CA GLU A 165 9.64 5.60 -2.77
C GLU A 165 10.44 5.06 -1.59
N ALA A 166 11.76 5.16 -1.69
CA ALA A 166 12.67 4.81 -0.62
C ALA A 166 13.68 5.94 -0.43
N SER A 167 13.90 6.34 0.81
CA SER A 167 14.89 7.35 1.17
C SER A 167 15.64 6.94 2.43
N ALA A 168 16.91 7.33 2.50
CA ALA A 168 17.74 7.14 3.67
C ALA A 168 18.52 8.43 3.94
N ARG A 169 18.58 8.82 5.21
CA ARG A 169 19.27 10.03 5.67
C ARG A 169 20.06 9.70 6.93
N LEU A 170 21.33 10.06 6.95
CA LEU A 170 22.17 9.99 8.15
C LEU A 170 22.80 11.36 8.37
N ARG A 171 22.61 11.93 9.56
CA ARG A 171 23.01 13.29 9.92
C ARG A 171 23.76 13.29 11.24
N ARG A 172 24.40 14.42 11.57
CA ARG A 172 25.16 14.61 12.83
C ARG A 172 26.21 13.52 13.08
N LEU A 173 27.24 13.49 12.25
CA LEU A 173 28.43 12.72 12.56
C LEU A 173 29.21 13.39 13.70
N ALA A 174 29.46 12.65 14.77
CA ALA A 174 30.30 13.04 15.88
C ALA A 174 31.45 12.05 16.03
N ILE A 175 32.64 12.56 16.36
CA ILE A 175 33.84 11.78 16.65
C ILE A 175 34.28 12.12 18.06
N GLY A 176 34.33 11.10 18.92
CA GLY A 176 34.73 11.22 20.32
C GLY A 176 35.97 10.38 20.62
N ALA A 177 36.72 10.80 21.64
CA ALA A 177 37.67 9.94 22.32
C ALA A 177 36.95 9.30 23.51
N GLY A 178 36.64 8.01 23.42
CA GLY A 178 36.23 7.19 24.54
C GLY A 178 37.32 7.21 25.62
N ALA A 179 36.93 7.52 26.86
CA ALA A 179 37.86 7.69 27.97
C ALA A 179 38.87 6.52 28.03
N PRO A 180 40.19 6.81 28.10
CA PRO A 180 41.19 5.75 28.15
C PRO A 180 40.99 4.90 29.41
N PRO A 181 41.29 3.60 29.38
CA PRO A 181 41.30 2.80 30.60
C PRO A 181 42.28 3.45 31.58
N LEU A 182 41.81 3.81 32.77
CA LEU A 182 42.64 4.25 33.89
C LEU A 182 43.63 3.12 34.22
N ARG A 183 44.82 3.17 33.63
CA ARG A 183 45.94 2.32 34.02
C ARG A 183 46.51 2.91 35.31
N PHE A 184 46.04 2.40 36.45
CA PHE A 184 46.77 2.57 37.71
C PHE A 184 48.07 1.78 37.60
N GLN A 185 49.17 2.49 37.34
CA GLN A 185 50.52 1.95 37.45
C GLN A 185 50.92 2.05 38.92
N ILE A 186 50.78 0.96 39.67
CA ILE A 186 51.30 0.86 41.04
C ILE A 186 52.83 0.72 40.93
N PRO A 187 53.64 1.65 41.45
CA PRO A 187 55.09 1.49 41.47
C PRO A 187 55.46 0.34 42.42
N TRP A 188 56.30 -0.57 41.94
CA TRP A 188 56.97 -1.56 42.78
C TRP A 188 57.93 -0.83 43.71
N ASN A 189 57.72 -1.00 45.02
CA ASN A 189 58.74 -0.88 46.06
C ASN A 189 58.65 -2.12 46.94
#